data_AF-A0A2N0MBF7-F1
#
_entry.id   AF-A0A2N0MBF7-F1
#
_cell.length_a   1.000
_cell.length_b   1.000
_cell.length_c   1.000
_cell.angle_alpha   90.00
_cell.angle_beta   90.00
_cell.angle_gamma   90.00
#
_symmetry.space_group_name_H-M   'P 1'
#
loop_
_entity.id
_entity.type
_entity.pdbx_description
1 polymer ?
#
loop_
_entity_poly.entity_id
_entity_poly.type
_entity_poly.pdbx_seq_one_letter_code
_entity_poly.pdbx_strand_id
1 'polypeptide(L)'
;MVKGVFIAFGIMLVLAVIPIVHFIGIPFGPFIGGYFGISAASSSGGTYAVKSLIFGALLGAMIFVVLAAVALILMAATGLNMVLVWLVAVVATMYVSSMSSLGALYAQLRSAEKDSSAQEATLVAGADSPGGPE
;
A
#
# COMPACT_ATOMS: atom_id res chain seq x y z
N MET A 1 4.43 -11.18 1.24
CA MET A 1 4.75 -9.76 0.94
C MET A 1 4.84 -9.43 -0.54
N VAL A 2 5.77 -10.03 -1.31
CA VAL A 2 6.03 -9.68 -2.73
C VAL A 2 4.78 -9.72 -3.63
N LYS A 3 3.90 -10.72 -3.50
CA LYS A 3 2.62 -10.79 -4.25
C LYS A 3 1.75 -9.55 -4.05
N GLY A 4 1.63 -9.06 -2.82
CA GLY A 4 0.87 -7.86 -2.51
C GLY A 4 1.48 -6.58 -3.09
N VAL A 5 2.82 -6.50 -3.16
CA VAL A 5 3.54 -5.38 -3.78
C VAL A 5 3.24 -5.29 -5.27
N PHE A 6 3.22 -6.42 -5.98
CA PHE A 6 2.83 -6.46 -7.39
C PHE A 6 1.36 -6.08 -7.62
N ILE A 7 0.46 -6.47 -6.72
CA ILE A 7 -0.96 -6.08 -6.78
C ILE A 7 -1.09 -4.56 -6.58
N ALA A 8 -0.45 -4.00 -5.56
CA ALA A 8 -0.45 -2.56 -5.32
C ALA A 8 0.09 -1.77 -6.51
N PHE A 9 1.17 -2.25 -7.12
CA PHE A 9 1.74 -1.65 -8.32
C PHE A 9 0.81 -1.74 -9.52
N GLY A 10 0.15 -2.88 -9.73
CA GLY A 10 -0.85 -3.04 -10.78
C GLY A 10 -2.02 -2.07 -10.62
N ILE A 11 -2.51 -1.89 -9.39
CA ILE A 11 -3.57 -0.91 -9.08
C ILE A 11 -3.10 0.51 -9.39
N MET A 12 -1.87 0.87 -9.00
CA MET A 12 -1.30 2.18 -9.33
C MET A 12 -1.19 2.41 -10.85
N LEU A 13 -0.78 1.40 -11.62
CA LEU A 13 -0.73 1.50 -13.07
C LEU A 13 -2.11 1.69 -13.70
N VAL A 14 -3.12 0.93 -13.26
CA VAL A 14 -4.50 1.08 -13.76
C VAL A 14 -5.03 2.49 -13.46
N LEU A 15 -4.81 2.99 -12.23
CA LEU A 15 -5.20 4.35 -11.85
C LEU A 15 -4.43 5.41 -12.66
N ALA A 16 -3.17 5.15 -13.00
CA ALA A 16 -2.35 6.03 -13.83
C ALA A 16 -2.74 6.02 -15.31
N VAL A 17 -3.47 5.02 -15.82
CA VAL A 17 -3.89 4.97 -17.23
C VAL A 17 -5.19 5.72 -17.48
N ILE A 18 -6.08 5.84 -16.49
CA ILE A 18 -7.40 6.45 -16.67
C ILE A 18 -7.28 7.99 -16.61
N PRO A 19 -7.44 8.72 -17.73
CA PRO A 19 -7.18 10.18 -17.81
C PRO A 19 -8.05 10.98 -16.84
N ILE A 20 -9.30 10.55 -16.67
CA ILE A 20 -10.32 11.21 -15.83
C ILE A 20 -9.90 11.22 -14.35
N VAL A 21 -9.19 10.19 -13.89
CA VAL A 21 -8.79 10.08 -12.49
C VAL A 21 -7.38 10.61 -12.24
N HIS A 22 -6.61 11.10 -13.23
CA HIS A 22 -5.22 11.50 -13.01
C HIS A 22 -5.04 12.51 -11.86
N PHE A 23 -5.92 13.51 -11.76
CA PHE A 23 -5.85 14.56 -10.74
C PHE A 23 -5.99 14.04 -9.30
N ILE A 24 -6.63 12.89 -9.11
CA ILE A 24 -6.92 12.33 -7.79
C ILE A 24 -6.17 11.00 -7.61
N GLY A 25 -6.16 10.16 -8.63
CA GLY A 25 -5.54 8.85 -8.70
C GLY A 25 -4.00 8.88 -8.76
N ILE A 26 -3.36 9.91 -9.29
CA ILE A 26 -1.88 10.02 -9.18
C ILE A 26 -1.47 10.34 -7.73
N PRO A 27 -2.05 11.34 -7.04
CA PRO A 27 -1.70 11.57 -5.64
C PRO A 27 -2.22 10.47 -4.69
N PHE A 28 -3.45 9.98 -4.86
CA PHE A 28 -4.02 8.97 -3.96
C PHE A 28 -3.73 7.52 -4.37
N GLY A 29 -3.24 7.28 -5.57
CA GLY A 29 -2.95 5.93 -6.08
C GLY A 29 -2.02 5.11 -5.19
N PRO A 30 -0.92 5.68 -4.68
CA PRO A 30 -0.06 5.02 -3.71
C PRO A 30 -0.79 4.53 -2.45
N PHE A 31 -1.70 5.35 -1.92
CA PHE A 31 -2.50 5.00 -0.75
C PHE A 31 -3.47 3.85 -1.06
N ILE A 32 -4.18 3.93 -2.19
CA ILE A 32 -5.14 2.90 -2.63
C ILE A 32 -4.43 1.58 -2.91
N GLY A 33 -3.28 1.64 -3.59
CA GLY A 33 -2.41 0.49 -3.83
C GLY A 33 -1.93 -0.14 -2.53
N GLY A 34 -1.51 0.66 -1.55
CA GLY A 34 -1.17 0.19 -0.21
C GLY A 34 -2.33 -0.50 0.52
N TYR A 35 -3.51 0.11 0.46
CA TYR A 35 -4.73 -0.39 1.11
C TYR A 35 -5.14 -1.77 0.60
N PHE A 36 -5.22 -1.95 -0.71
CA PHE A 36 -5.63 -3.24 -1.29
C PHE A 36 -4.48 -4.25 -1.39
N GLY A 37 -3.25 -3.78 -1.59
CA GLY A 37 -2.08 -4.65 -1.78
C GLY A 37 -1.65 -5.39 -0.53
N ILE A 38 -1.81 -4.79 0.66
CA ILE A 38 -1.41 -5.43 1.92
C ILE A 38 -2.30 -6.63 2.26
N SER A 39 -3.58 -6.64 1.86
CA SER A 39 -4.50 -7.75 2.13
C SER A 39 -4.08 -9.05 1.43
N ALA A 40 -3.41 -8.95 0.28
CA ALA A 40 -2.82 -10.10 -0.41
C ALA A 40 -1.41 -10.47 0.10
N ALA A 41 -0.88 -9.69 1.04
CA ALA A 41 0.46 -9.86 1.57
C ALA A 41 0.40 -10.71 2.86
N SER A 42 0.64 -12.01 2.73
CA SER A 42 0.90 -12.84 3.91
C SER A 42 2.22 -12.42 4.57
N SER A 43 2.17 -12.12 5.87
CA SER A 43 3.33 -12.27 6.76
C SER A 43 2.92 -12.77 8.13
N SER A 44 3.64 -13.79 8.58
CA SER A 44 3.65 -14.29 9.95
C SER A 44 4.60 -13.43 10.79
N GLY A 45 4.06 -12.68 11.77
CA GLY A 45 4.84 -11.94 12.77
C GLY A 45 5.02 -10.44 12.55
N GLY A 46 5.04 -9.68 13.66
CA GLY A 46 5.23 -8.23 13.74
C GLY A 46 3.95 -7.41 13.95
N THR A 47 4.09 -6.21 14.54
CA THR A 47 3.00 -5.23 14.71
C THR A 47 2.50 -4.73 13.35
N TYR A 48 1.21 -4.37 13.25
CA TYR A 48 0.62 -3.82 12.02
C TYR A 48 1.41 -2.64 11.42
N ALA A 49 1.97 -1.78 12.27
CA ALA A 49 2.84 -0.66 11.87
C ALA A 49 4.12 -1.13 11.16
N VAL A 50 4.79 -2.15 11.68
CA VAL A 50 6.03 -2.67 11.08
C VAL A 50 5.74 -3.36 9.75
N LYS A 51 4.64 -4.12 9.66
CA LYS A 51 4.23 -4.78 8.40
C LYS A 51 3.92 -3.79 7.29
N SER A 52 3.16 -2.74 7.61
CA SER A 52 2.81 -1.69 6.66
C SER A 52 4.02 -0.86 6.23
N LEU A 53 4.94 -0.58 7.16
CA LEU A 53 6.20 0.11 6.85
C LEU A 53 7.09 -0.72 5.91
N ILE A 54 7.27 -2.01 6.18
CA ILE A 54 8.03 -2.91 5.31
C ILE A 54 7.39 -2.99 3.92
N PHE A 55 6.05 -3.08 3.86
CA PHE A 55 5.33 -3.10 2.60
C PHE A 55 5.53 -1.80 1.79
N GLY A 56 5.36 -0.65 2.44
CA GLY A 56 5.58 0.66 1.82
C GLY A 56 7.02 0.83 1.34
N ALA A 57 8.00 0.39 2.13
CA ALA A 57 9.42 0.43 1.76
C ALA A 57 9.74 -0.46 0.56
N LEU A 58 9.21 -1.69 0.50
CA LEU A 58 9.38 -2.57 -0.68
C LEU A 58 8.76 -1.97 -1.93
N LEU A 59 7.55 -1.44 -1.82
CA LEU A 59 6.87 -0.81 -2.95
C LEU A 59 7.58 0.47 -3.41
N GLY A 60 8.04 1.28 -2.45
CA GLY A 60 8.89 2.45 -2.69
C GLY A 60 10.18 2.07 -3.41
N ALA A 61 10.89 1.03 -2.97
CA ALA A 61 12.10 0.55 -3.62
C ALA A 61 11.83 0.10 -5.07
N MET A 62 10.71 -0.58 -5.32
CA MET A 62 10.32 -0.99 -6.68
C MET A 62 10.04 0.23 -7.56
N ILE A 63 9.32 1.22 -7.05
CA ILE A 63 9.05 2.48 -7.77
C ILE A 63 10.32 3.28 -8.01
N PHE A 64 11.26 3.28 -7.07
CA PHE A 64 12.55 3.93 -7.23
C PHE A 64 13.33 3.36 -8.41
N VAL A 65 13.34 2.03 -8.58
CA VAL A 65 13.99 1.38 -9.73
C VAL A 65 13.35 1.84 -11.04
N VAL A 66 12.03 1.92 -11.11
CA VAL A 66 11.31 2.41 -12.28
C VAL A 66 11.64 3.88 -12.56
N LEU A 67 11.57 4.73 -11.54
CA LEU A 67 11.88 6.16 -11.67
C LEU A 67 13.34 6.42 -12.01
N ALA A 68 14.27 5.64 -11.47
CA ALA A 68 15.70 5.73 -11.80
C ALA A 68 15.94 5.37 -13.28
N ALA A 69 15.29 4.33 -13.80
CA ALA A 69 15.37 3.98 -15.22
C ALA A 69 14.83 5.11 -16.12
N VAL A 70 13.66 5.67 -15.77
CA VAL A 70 13.07 6.82 -16.49
C VAL A 70 13.96 8.05 -16.41
N ALA A 71 14.53 8.34 -15.24
CA ALA A 71 15.45 9.45 -15.02
C ALA A 71 16.69 9.35 -15.92
N LEU A 72 17.30 8.17 -16.01
CA LEU A 72 18.46 7.92 -16.87
C LEU A 72 18.12 8.16 -18.36
N ILE A 73 16.96 7.67 -18.81
CA ILE A 73 16.49 7.86 -20.19
C ILE A 73 16.24 9.35 -20.47
N LEU A 74 15.57 10.06 -19.57
CA LEU A 74 15.29 11.49 -19.72
C LEU A 74 16.59 12.30 -19.79
N MET A 75 17.54 12.05 -18.89
CA MET A 75 18.84 12.74 -18.92
C MET A 75 19.58 12.51 -20.24
N ALA A 76 19.57 11.28 -20.76
CA ALA A 76 20.20 10.94 -22.04
C ALA A 76 19.49 11.59 -23.25
N ALA A 77 18.17 11.71 -23.21
CA ALA A 77 17.37 12.21 -24.33
C ALA A 77 17.27 13.74 -24.40
N THR A 78 17.24 14.43 -23.25
CA THR A 78 16.91 15.85 -23.18
C THR A 78 18.00 16.73 -22.57
N GLY A 79 19.08 16.14 -22.03
CA GLY A 79 20.16 16.89 -21.38
C GLY A 79 19.72 17.65 -20.12
N LEU A 80 18.63 17.21 -19.46
CA LEU A 80 18.13 17.84 -18.24
C LEU A 80 19.17 17.80 -17.11
N ASN A 81 19.11 18.78 -16.23
CA ASN A 81 20.01 18.87 -15.08
C ASN A 81 19.86 17.62 -14.19
N MET A 82 20.97 16.91 -14.00
CA MET A 82 21.03 15.67 -13.22
C MET A 82 20.45 15.82 -11.81
N VAL A 83 20.76 16.91 -11.11
CA VAL A 83 20.32 17.13 -9.73
C VAL A 83 18.80 17.28 -9.66
N LEU A 84 18.20 18.02 -10.58
CA LEU A 84 16.74 18.21 -10.64
C LEU A 84 16.01 16.89 -10.89
N VAL A 85 16.48 16.09 -11.86
CA VAL A 85 15.84 14.82 -12.21
C VAL A 85 15.92 13.82 -11.04
N TRP A 86 17.08 13.70 -10.41
CA TRP A 86 17.26 12.81 -9.25
C TRP A 86 16.49 13.28 -8.02
N LEU A 87 16.43 14.59 -7.78
CA LEU A 87 15.64 15.16 -6.69
C LEU A 87 14.16 14.79 -6.82
N VAL A 88 13.60 14.93 -8.03
CA VAL A 88 12.21 14.52 -8.30
C VAL A 88 12.03 13.01 -8.10
N ALA A 89 12.95 12.18 -8.61
CA ALA A 89 12.85 10.73 -8.46
C ALA A 89 12.87 10.28 -6.98
N VAL A 90 13.73 10.89 -6.16
CA VAL A 90 13.85 10.59 -4.73
C VAL A 90 12.61 11.07 -3.96
N VAL A 91 12.15 12.30 -4.20
CA VAL A 91 10.97 12.86 -3.53
C VAL A 91 9.71 12.07 -3.90
N ALA A 92 9.52 11.74 -5.17
CA ALA A 92 8.40 10.92 -5.62
C ALA A 92 8.44 9.51 -5.00
N THR A 93 9.62 8.91 -4.88
CA THR A 93 9.80 7.60 -4.22
C THR A 93 9.42 7.66 -2.74
N MET A 94 9.93 8.65 -2.01
CA MET A 94 9.60 8.85 -0.60
C MET A 94 8.11 9.07 -0.39
N TYR A 95 7.47 9.82 -1.29
CA TYR A 95 6.04 10.03 -1.30
C TYR A 95 5.26 8.72 -1.46
N VAL A 96 5.57 7.95 -2.50
CA VAL A 96 4.88 6.68 -2.78
C VAL A 96 5.08 5.67 -1.64
N SER A 97 6.29 5.57 -1.10
CA SER A 97 6.61 4.72 0.05
C SER A 97 5.77 5.09 1.27
N SER A 98 5.72 6.38 1.61
CA SER A 98 4.99 6.88 2.78
C SER A 98 3.49 6.69 2.64
N MET A 99 2.92 7.09 1.50
CA MET A 99 1.48 6.96 1.23
C MET A 99 1.04 5.49 1.18
N SER A 100 1.84 4.62 0.56
CA SER A 100 1.53 3.19 0.55
C SER A 100 1.62 2.57 1.94
N SER A 101 2.54 3.00 2.78
CA SER A 101 2.62 2.54 4.17
C SER A 101 1.37 2.95 4.95
N LEU A 102 0.90 4.19 4.78
CA LEU A 102 -0.34 4.68 5.40
C LEU A 102 -1.56 3.88 4.93
N GLY A 103 -1.69 3.65 3.62
CA GLY A 103 -2.79 2.84 3.07
C GLY A 103 -2.78 1.41 3.61
N ALA A 104 -1.59 0.79 3.65
CA ALA A 104 -1.41 -0.54 4.20
C ALA A 104 -1.73 -0.62 5.70
N LEU A 105 -1.32 0.39 6.48
CA LEU A 105 -1.62 0.45 7.90
C LEU A 105 -3.13 0.57 8.15
N TYR A 106 -3.80 1.44 7.40
CA TYR A 106 -5.24 1.64 7.52
C TYR A 106 -6.02 0.35 7.21
N ALA A 107 -5.63 -0.38 6.17
CA ALA A 107 -6.24 -1.67 5.85
C ALA A 107 -6.08 -2.72 6.95
N GLN A 108 -4.90 -2.77 7.60
CA GLN A 108 -4.64 -3.70 8.70
C GLN A 108 -5.49 -3.37 9.93
N LEU A 109 -5.58 -2.09 10.31
CA LEU A 109 -6.41 -1.65 11.44
C LEU A 109 -7.90 -1.93 11.20
N ARG A 110 -8.39 -1.64 10.00
CA ARG A 110 -9.77 -1.91 9.58
C ARG A 110 -10.11 -3.41 9.64
N SER A 111 -9.15 -4.26 9.25
CA SER A 111 -9.34 -5.72 9.30
C SER A 111 -9.38 -6.22 10.74
N ALA A 112 -8.46 -5.73 11.59
CA ALA A 112 -8.41 -6.08 13.01
C ALA A 112 -9.68 -5.66 13.77
N GLU A 113 -10.23 -4.48 13.48
CA GLU A 113 -11.50 -4.01 14.04
C GLU A 113 -12.65 -4.96 13.70
N LYS A 114 -12.75 -5.36 12.42
CA LYS A 114 -13.79 -6.28 11.95
C LYS A 114 -13.71 -7.66 12.61
N ASP A 115 -12.51 -8.18 12.81
CA ASP A 115 -12.30 -9.48 13.48
C ASP A 115 -12.72 -9.41 14.95
N SER A 116 -12.41 -8.30 15.65
CA SER A 116 -12.82 -8.08 17.04
C SER A 116 -14.34 -8.03 17.18
N SER A 117 -15.05 -7.30 16.31
CA SER A 117 -16.51 -7.21 16.35
C SER A 117 -17.19 -8.54 16.02
N ALA A 118 -16.63 -9.33 15.09
CA ALA A 118 -17.14 -10.65 14.76
C ALA A 118 -16.98 -11.64 15.94
N GLN A 119 -15.86 -11.55 16.66
CA GLN A 119 -15.62 -12.34 17.86
C GLN A 119 -16.61 -11.99 18.98
N GLU A 120 -16.85 -10.70 19.22
CA GLU A 120 -17.83 -10.24 20.21
C GLU A 120 -19.25 -10.70 19.88
N ALA A 121 -19.68 -10.58 18.62
CA ALA A 121 -20.99 -11.06 18.18
C ALA A 121 -21.16 -12.58 18.35
N THR A 122 -20.09 -13.35 18.12
CA THR A 122 -20.10 -14.82 18.31
C THR A 122 -20.18 -15.18 19.79
N LEU A 123 -19.49 -14.43 20.67
CA LEU A 123 -19.55 -14.62 22.12
C LEU A 123 -20.95 -14.30 22.67
N VAL A 124 -21.55 -13.20 22.23
CA VAL A 124 -22.92 -12.82 22.64
C VAL A 124 -23.96 -13.83 22.14
N ALA A 125 -23.85 -14.28 20.89
CA ALA A 125 -24.76 -15.31 20.34
C ALA A 125 -24.61 -16.68 21.02
N GLY A 126 -23.40 -17.02 21.48
CA GLY A 126 -23.15 -18.25 22.25
C GLY A 126 -23.68 -18.17 23.69
N ALA A 127 -23.77 -16.97 24.27
CA ALA A 127 -24.29 -16.75 25.62
C ALA A 127 -25.83 -16.84 25.69
N ASP A 128 -26.54 -16.58 24.60
CA ASP A 128 -28.01 -16.66 24.51
C ASP A 128 -28.55 -18.05 24.10
N SER A 129 -27.71 -19.07 23.97
CA SER A 129 -28.17 -20.45 23.72
C SER A 129 -28.82 -21.03 24.97
N PRO A 130 -30.13 -21.38 24.97
CA PRO A 130 -30.82 -21.94 26.13
C PRO A 130 -30.42 -23.41 26.27
N GLY A 131 -29.35 -23.65 27.00
CA GLY A 131 -28.85 -24.98 27.32
C GLY A 131 -28.28 -24.99 28.73
N GLY A 132 -29.15 -24.78 29.71
CA GLY A 132 -28.82 -25.05 31.10
C GLY A 132 -28.59 -26.56 31.28
N PRO A 133 -27.47 -26.99 31.89
CA PRO A 133 -27.36 -28.35 32.37
C PRO A 133 -28.20 -28.50 33.65
N GLU A 134 -29.32 -29.21 33.54
CA GLU A 134 -29.86 -29.99 34.67
C GLU A 134 -29.08 -31.29 34.83
#